data_AF-A0A7C1BPP0-F1
#
_entry.id   AF-A0A7C1BPP0-F1
#
_cell.length_a   1.000
_cell.length_b   1.000
_cell.length_c   1.000
_cell.angle_alpha   90.00
_cell.angle_beta   90.00
_cell.angle_gamma   90.00
#
_symmetry.space_group_name_H-M   'P 1'
#
loop_
_entity.id
_entity.type
_entity.pdbx_description
1 polymer ?
#
loop_
_entity_poly.entity_id
_entity_poly.type
_entity_poly.pdbx_seq_one_letter_code
_entity_poly.pdbx_strand_id
1 'polypeptide(L)'
;MALGSMEIMNRKVPANSSDFFRLASEYLRRGELDEAIRFCKEGLRDDPYCISGHLVLGKCYLAASCFKEARREFKRVLRLDPNNTAAFCYLAEINQALGQTMLALSNLKRALRLDPLAPGLKDKIDFLREELGFSRGTLAIKSAPEEDITSKYSELATPTLAEIYATQGRIEKAINIYRQVLDQNPEDQTSKQRLAQLEAQLAAREQADEEQD
;
A
#
# COMPACT_ATOMS: atom_id res chain seq x y z
N MET A 1 -29.92 23.03 -29.90
CA MET A 1 -30.72 23.14 -28.68
C MET A 1 -29.99 22.45 -27.53
N ALA A 2 -29.04 23.14 -26.90
CA ALA A 2 -28.15 22.61 -25.86
C ALA A 2 -28.31 23.40 -24.54
N LEU A 3 -29.55 23.70 -24.17
CA LEU A 3 -29.87 24.50 -22.96
C LEU A 3 -30.53 23.66 -21.85
N GLY A 4 -30.95 22.42 -22.13
CA GLY A 4 -31.63 21.57 -21.14
C GLY A 4 -30.72 20.94 -20.08
N SER A 5 -29.41 20.84 -20.32
CA SER A 5 -28.47 20.13 -19.43
C SER A 5 -27.82 21.04 -18.37
N MET A 6 -27.87 22.36 -18.57
CA MET A 6 -27.25 23.35 -17.67
C MET A 6 -28.21 23.85 -16.58
N GLU A 7 -29.52 23.79 -16.81
CA GLU A 7 -30.53 24.28 -15.86
C GLU A 7 -30.88 23.30 -14.73
N ILE A 8 -30.41 22.05 -14.78
CA ILE A 8 -30.58 21.09 -13.68
C ILE A 8 -29.54 21.34 -12.57
N MET A 9 -28.44 22.06 -12.86
CA MET A 9 -27.32 22.27 -11.94
C MET A 9 -27.54 23.42 -10.93
N ASN A 10 -28.58 24.24 -11.10
CA ASN A 10 -28.92 25.33 -10.19
C ASN A 10 -30.11 25.01 -9.25
N ARG A 11 -30.58 23.76 -9.26
CA ARG A 11 -31.39 23.25 -8.14
C ARG A 11 -30.40 22.88 -7.05
N LYS A 12 -30.45 23.57 -5.91
CA LYS A 12 -29.80 23.17 -4.66
C LYS A 12 -29.91 21.66 -4.50
N VAL A 13 -28.91 20.89 -4.92
CA VAL A 13 -28.87 19.46 -4.68
C VAL A 13 -28.65 19.38 -3.19
N PRO A 14 -29.63 18.91 -2.40
CA PRO A 14 -29.47 18.86 -0.96
C PRO A 14 -28.27 17.98 -0.66
N ALA A 15 -27.46 18.37 0.33
CA ALA A 15 -26.31 17.60 0.79
C ALA A 15 -26.68 16.14 1.18
N ASN A 16 -27.97 15.89 1.43
CA ASN A 16 -28.61 14.59 1.68
C ASN A 16 -28.72 13.67 0.45
N SER A 17 -28.17 14.05 -0.71
CA SER A 17 -28.22 13.22 -1.92
C SER A 17 -27.21 12.07 -1.84
N SER A 18 -27.64 10.86 -2.21
CA SER A 18 -26.82 9.64 -2.26
C SER A 18 -25.58 9.74 -3.17
N ASP A 19 -25.44 10.83 -3.94
CA ASP A 19 -24.37 11.08 -4.91
C ASP A 19 -23.57 12.37 -4.64
N PHE A 20 -23.51 12.86 -3.39
CA PHE A 20 -22.74 14.06 -3.02
C PHE A 20 -21.28 14.05 -3.52
N PHE A 21 -20.65 12.87 -3.57
CA PHE A 21 -19.28 12.69 -4.04
C PHE A 21 -19.11 13.00 -5.53
N ARG A 22 -20.17 12.84 -6.36
CA ARG A 22 -20.12 13.21 -7.78
C ARG A 22 -20.07 14.73 -7.94
N LEU A 23 -20.89 15.44 -7.16
CA LEU A 23 -20.89 16.90 -7.14
C LEU A 23 -19.56 17.44 -6.61
N ALA A 24 -19.04 16.89 -5.52
CA ALA A 24 -17.72 17.25 -5.01
C ALA A 24 -16.59 16.95 -6.02
N SER A 25 -16.70 15.87 -6.80
CA SER A 25 -15.74 15.56 -7.87
C SER A 25 -15.78 16.61 -8.99
N GLU A 26 -16.96 17.15 -9.31
CA GLU A 26 -17.11 18.23 -10.28
C GLU A 26 -16.44 19.52 -9.80
N TYR A 27 -16.69 19.90 -8.54
CA TYR A 27 -16.03 21.05 -7.91
C TYR A 27 -14.50 20.88 -7.87
N LEU A 28 -14.01 19.69 -7.51
CA LEU A 28 -12.59 19.35 -7.55
C LEU A 28 -12.00 19.53 -8.95
N ARG A 29 -12.70 19.08 -10.00
CA ARG A 29 -12.24 19.23 -11.38
C ARG A 29 -12.15 20.70 -11.82
N ARG A 30 -13.00 21.57 -11.26
CA ARG A 30 -12.98 23.02 -11.50
C ARG A 30 -11.95 23.77 -10.66
N GLY A 31 -11.27 23.08 -9.74
CA GLY A 31 -10.33 23.70 -8.80
C GLY A 31 -11.00 24.39 -7.61
N GLU A 32 -12.32 24.23 -7.45
CA GLU A 32 -13.11 24.80 -6.37
C GLU A 32 -12.98 23.91 -5.12
N LEU A 33 -11.78 23.86 -4.53
CA LEU A 33 -11.41 22.91 -3.48
C LEU A 33 -12.23 23.07 -2.19
N ASP A 34 -12.51 24.31 -1.78
CA ASP A 34 -13.26 24.57 -0.53
C ASP A 34 -14.69 24.04 -0.60
N GLU A 35 -15.38 24.28 -1.72
CA GLU A 35 -16.73 23.75 -1.94
C GLU A 35 -16.72 22.22 -2.05
N ALA A 36 -15.74 21.65 -2.77
CA ALA A 36 -15.61 20.19 -2.87
C ALA A 36 -15.44 19.53 -1.48
N ILE A 37 -14.59 20.11 -0.63
CA ILE A 37 -14.39 19.64 0.75
C ILE A 37 -15.66 19.80 1.58
N ARG A 38 -16.35 20.95 1.47
CA ARG A 38 -17.60 21.22 2.21
C ARG A 38 -18.67 20.19 1.87
N PHE A 39 -18.95 19.97 0.59
CA PHE A 39 -19.96 19.00 0.14
C PHE A 39 -19.61 17.56 0.53
N CYS A 40 -18.34 17.17 0.42
CA CYS A 40 -17.89 15.86 0.91
C CYS A 40 -18.10 15.70 2.42
N LYS A 41 -17.77 16.71 3.23
CA LYS A 41 -17.95 16.65 4.68
C LYS A 41 -19.42 16.59 5.09
N GLU A 42 -20.28 17.35 4.41
CA GLU A 42 -21.72 17.31 4.66
C GLU A 42 -22.30 15.95 4.29
N GLY A 43 -22.01 15.44 3.10
CA GLY A 43 -22.51 14.11 2.68
C GLY A 43 -21.98 12.95 3.53
N LEU A 44 -20.72 13.01 3.97
CA LEU A 44 -20.14 12.01 4.88
C LEU A 44 -20.66 12.09 6.33
N ARG A 45 -21.35 13.18 6.72
CA ARG A 45 -22.10 13.19 8.00
C ARG A 45 -23.34 12.31 7.92
N ASP A 46 -24.00 12.31 6.77
CA ASP A 46 -25.22 11.53 6.52
C ASP A 46 -24.90 10.07 6.14
N ASP A 47 -23.83 9.85 5.36
CA ASP A 47 -23.31 8.52 5.02
C ASP A 47 -21.80 8.39 5.35
N PRO A 48 -21.46 8.05 6.61
CA PRO A 48 -20.06 7.93 7.06
C PRO A 48 -19.30 6.72 6.51
N TYR A 49 -19.95 5.85 5.74
CA TYR A 49 -19.37 4.62 5.19
C TYR A 49 -19.24 4.69 3.66
N CYS A 50 -19.57 5.82 3.05
CA CYS A 50 -19.41 6.05 1.62
C CYS A 50 -17.93 6.02 1.20
N ILE A 51 -17.49 4.91 0.60
CA ILE A 51 -16.12 4.73 0.10
C ILE A 51 -15.77 5.82 -0.93
N SER A 52 -16.64 6.05 -1.91
CA SER A 52 -16.43 7.08 -2.93
C SER A 52 -16.35 8.49 -2.35
N GLY A 53 -17.14 8.78 -1.31
CA GLY A 53 -17.08 10.06 -0.59
C GLY A 53 -15.74 10.28 0.09
N HIS A 54 -15.24 9.29 0.85
CA HIS A 54 -13.91 9.37 1.45
C HIS A 54 -12.79 9.47 0.42
N LEU A 55 -12.92 8.75 -0.71
CA LEU A 55 -11.93 8.83 -1.79
C LEU A 55 -11.87 10.23 -2.40
N VAL A 56 -13.02 10.84 -2.71
CA VAL A 56 -13.08 12.21 -3.27
C VAL A 56 -12.61 13.24 -2.26
N LEU A 57 -13.00 13.14 -0.98
CA LEU A 57 -12.51 14.02 0.07
C LEU A 57 -10.98 13.93 0.22
N GLY A 58 -10.43 12.72 0.17
CA GLY A 58 -8.98 12.50 0.17
C GLY A 58 -8.28 13.18 -1.01
N LYS A 59 -8.84 13.08 -2.22
CA LYS A 59 -8.32 13.78 -3.41
C LYS A 59 -8.38 15.31 -3.26
N CYS A 60 -9.45 15.84 -2.69
CA CYS A 60 -9.57 17.28 -2.44
C CYS A 60 -8.47 17.77 -1.49
N TYR A 61 -8.25 17.03 -0.39
CA TYR A 61 -7.16 17.35 0.54
C TYR A 61 -5.78 17.21 -0.08
N LEU A 62 -5.57 16.22 -0.94
CA LEU A 62 -4.33 16.05 -1.67
C LEU A 62 -4.04 17.25 -2.58
N ALA A 63 -5.05 17.68 -3.36
CA ALA A 63 -4.96 18.87 -4.20
C ALA A 63 -4.71 20.16 -3.39
N ALA A 64 -5.24 20.23 -2.17
CA ALA A 64 -4.97 21.32 -1.24
C ALA A 64 -3.62 21.19 -0.49
N SER A 65 -2.79 20.18 -0.79
CA SER A 65 -1.55 19.85 -0.07
C SER A 65 -1.74 19.56 1.43
N CYS A 66 -2.97 19.29 1.87
CA CYS A 66 -3.32 18.87 3.22
C CYS A 66 -3.03 17.37 3.41
N PHE A 67 -1.75 16.99 3.38
CA PHE A 67 -1.32 15.59 3.33
C PHE A 67 -1.78 14.75 4.53
N LYS A 68 -1.87 15.35 5.73
CA LYS A 68 -2.29 14.65 6.95
C LYS A 68 -3.75 14.21 6.86
N GLU A 69 -4.61 15.11 6.42
CA GLU A 69 -6.04 14.91 6.21
C GLU A 69 -6.27 13.93 5.06
N ALA A 70 -5.61 14.14 3.91
CA ALA A 70 -5.71 13.25 2.76
C ALA A 70 -5.35 11.80 3.14
N ARG A 71 -4.24 11.61 3.86
CA ARG A 71 -3.80 10.30 4.35
C ARG A 71 -4.84 9.65 5.28
N ARG A 72 -5.51 10.44 6.13
CA ARG A 72 -6.55 9.94 7.03
C ARG A 72 -7.75 9.40 6.24
N GLU A 73 -8.19 10.13 5.22
CA GLU A 73 -9.33 9.72 4.40
C GLU A 73 -9.01 8.48 3.55
N PHE A 74 -7.83 8.40 2.91
CA PHE A 74 -7.43 7.19 2.18
C PHE A 74 -7.24 5.98 3.09
N LYS A 75 -6.74 6.16 4.32
CA LYS A 75 -6.74 5.07 5.32
C LYS A 75 -8.15 4.67 5.76
N ARG A 76 -9.13 5.56 5.69
CA ARG A 76 -10.53 5.22 5.95
C ARG A 76 -11.12 4.41 4.80
N VAL A 77 -10.83 4.78 3.55
CA VAL A 77 -11.14 3.95 2.37
C VAL A 77 -10.60 2.54 2.56
N LEU A 78 -9.32 2.36 2.90
CA LEU A 78 -8.72 1.04 3.11
C LEU A 78 -9.27 0.25 4.31
N ARG A 79 -9.95 0.91 5.26
CA ARG A 79 -10.66 0.21 6.34
C ARG A 79 -12.02 -0.31 5.89
N LEU A 80 -12.66 0.37 4.95
CA LEU A 80 -13.97 0.01 4.39
C LEU A 80 -13.82 -0.98 3.22
N ASP A 81 -12.80 -0.77 2.40
CA ASP A 81 -12.42 -1.59 1.26
C ASP A 81 -10.89 -1.83 1.29
N PRO A 82 -10.43 -2.92 1.92
CA PRO A 82 -9.01 -3.25 2.02
C PRO A 82 -8.31 -3.47 0.68
N ASN A 83 -9.06 -3.72 -0.39
CA ASN A 83 -8.54 -4.04 -1.72
C ASN A 83 -8.63 -2.84 -2.68
N ASN A 84 -8.83 -1.63 -2.14
CA ASN A 84 -8.94 -0.44 -2.97
C ASN A 84 -7.60 0.00 -3.56
N THR A 85 -7.32 -0.40 -4.81
CA THR A 85 -6.09 -0.05 -5.54
C THR A 85 -5.84 1.46 -5.59
N ALA A 86 -6.89 2.26 -5.82
CA ALA A 86 -6.77 3.71 -5.93
C ALA A 86 -6.27 4.35 -4.62
N ALA A 87 -6.78 3.91 -3.47
CA ALA A 87 -6.34 4.41 -2.17
C ALA A 87 -4.86 4.12 -1.89
N PHE A 88 -4.35 2.95 -2.28
CA PHE A 88 -2.91 2.66 -2.20
C PHE A 88 -2.09 3.57 -3.10
N CYS A 89 -2.54 3.83 -4.34
CA CYS A 89 -1.87 4.76 -5.25
C CYS A 89 -1.80 6.19 -4.68
N TYR A 90 -2.89 6.71 -4.12
CA TYR A 90 -2.88 8.05 -3.53
C TYR A 90 -2.04 8.14 -2.24
N LEU A 91 -2.02 7.08 -1.42
CA LEU A 91 -1.11 7.02 -0.28
C LEU A 91 0.36 6.99 -0.73
N ALA A 92 0.67 6.34 -1.85
CA ALA A 92 2.01 6.36 -2.41
C ALA A 92 2.41 7.76 -2.89
N GLU A 93 1.50 8.46 -3.57
CA GLU A 93 1.71 9.84 -4.03
C GLU A 93 1.97 10.80 -2.85
N ILE A 94 1.18 10.69 -1.77
CA ILE A 94 1.42 11.45 -0.53
C ILE A 94 2.78 11.12 0.06
N ASN A 95 3.14 9.84 0.15
CA ASN A 95 4.41 9.43 0.73
C ASN A 95 5.59 9.93 -0.12
N GLN A 96 5.47 9.93 -1.45
CA GLN A 96 6.48 10.50 -2.34
C GLN A 96 6.64 12.01 -2.10
N ALA A 97 5.53 12.76 -2.04
CA ALA A 97 5.56 14.20 -1.75
C ALA A 97 6.19 14.54 -0.38
N LEU A 98 6.12 13.61 0.58
CA LEU A 98 6.75 13.74 1.90
C LEU A 98 8.20 13.20 1.96
N GLY A 99 8.79 12.77 0.83
CA GLY A 99 10.13 12.17 0.76
C GLY A 99 10.21 10.75 1.35
N GLN A 100 9.08 10.10 1.61
CA GLN A 100 8.97 8.76 2.19
C GLN A 100 8.96 7.69 1.09
N THR A 101 9.97 7.70 0.24
CA THR A 101 10.04 6.92 -1.01
C THR A 101 9.88 5.41 -0.81
N MET A 102 10.42 4.85 0.27
CA MET A 102 10.24 3.42 0.61
C MET A 102 8.77 3.07 0.93
N LEU A 103 8.08 3.92 1.68
CA LEU A 103 6.65 3.72 1.99
C LEU A 103 5.78 3.91 0.74
N ALA A 104 6.16 4.83 -0.15
CA ALA A 104 5.50 4.99 -1.44
C ALA A 104 5.62 3.71 -2.30
N LEU A 105 6.83 3.17 -2.41
CA LEU A 105 7.10 1.92 -3.13
C LEU A 105 6.30 0.73 -2.55
N SER A 106 6.23 0.61 -1.22
CA SER A 106 5.46 -0.44 -0.55
C SER A 106 3.96 -0.37 -0.89
N ASN A 107 3.39 0.84 -0.89
CA ASN A 107 2.00 1.06 -1.27
C ASN A 107 1.74 0.74 -2.75
N LEU A 108 2.62 1.16 -3.67
CA LEU A 108 2.47 0.85 -5.10
C LEU A 108 2.60 -0.66 -5.37
N LYS A 109 3.50 -1.36 -4.68
CA LYS A 109 3.61 -2.83 -4.77
C LYS A 109 2.33 -3.53 -4.31
N ARG A 110 1.67 -3.02 -3.26
CA ARG A 110 0.36 -3.53 -2.82
C ARG A 110 -0.71 -3.28 -3.89
N ALA A 111 -0.78 -2.07 -4.44
CA ALA A 111 -1.67 -1.76 -5.55
C ALA A 111 -1.44 -2.70 -6.75
N LEU A 112 -0.19 -3.02 -7.08
CA LEU A 112 0.16 -3.87 -8.23
C LEU A 112 -0.25 -5.32 -8.02
N ARG A 113 -0.19 -5.81 -6.78
CA ARG A 113 -0.69 -7.15 -6.45
C ARG A 113 -2.22 -7.25 -6.57
N LEU A 114 -2.93 -6.17 -6.26
CA LEU A 114 -4.40 -6.13 -6.34
C LEU A 114 -4.89 -5.97 -7.77
N ASP A 115 -4.21 -5.13 -8.55
CA ASP A 115 -4.50 -4.91 -9.95
C ASP A 115 -3.19 -4.90 -10.77
N PRO A 116 -2.76 -6.07 -11.27
CA PRO A 116 -1.55 -6.18 -12.08
C PRO A 116 -1.63 -5.45 -13.43
N LEU A 117 -2.84 -5.16 -13.91
CA LEU A 117 -3.09 -4.50 -15.20
C LEU A 117 -3.32 -2.99 -15.04
N ALA A 118 -3.23 -2.46 -13.81
CA ALA A 118 -3.38 -1.04 -13.53
C ALA A 118 -2.37 -0.22 -14.36
N PRO A 119 -2.83 0.67 -15.26
CA PRO A 119 -1.95 1.39 -16.16
C PRO A 119 -1.02 2.35 -15.39
N GLY A 120 0.25 2.40 -15.79
CA GLY A 120 1.26 3.30 -15.23
C GLY A 120 1.74 2.95 -13.82
N LEU A 121 1.25 1.86 -13.21
CA LEU A 121 1.67 1.48 -11.86
C LEU A 121 3.09 0.91 -11.83
N LYS A 122 3.43 0.10 -12.83
CA LYS A 122 4.79 -0.42 -13.01
C LYS A 122 5.78 0.71 -13.27
N ASP A 123 5.44 1.64 -14.16
CA ASP A 123 6.26 2.81 -14.47
C ASP A 123 6.51 3.67 -13.23
N LYS A 124 5.49 3.89 -12.39
CA LYS A 124 5.65 4.59 -11.11
C LYS A 124 6.59 3.86 -10.15
N ILE A 125 6.52 2.53 -10.08
CA ILE A 125 7.42 1.73 -9.22
C ILE A 125 8.85 1.83 -9.72
N ASP A 126 9.07 1.69 -11.02
CA ASP A 126 10.41 1.73 -11.61
C ASP A 126 11.03 3.12 -11.48
N PHE A 127 10.24 4.19 -11.68
CA PHE A 127 10.67 5.57 -11.38
C PHE A 127 11.13 5.74 -9.92
N LEU A 128 10.35 5.26 -8.94
CA LEU A 128 10.74 5.37 -7.52
C LEU A 128 11.98 4.52 -7.18
N ARG A 129 12.20 3.40 -7.88
CA ARG A 129 13.41 2.58 -7.71
C ARG A 129 14.64 3.29 -8.23
N GLU A 130 14.52 3.92 -9.39
CA GLU A 130 15.58 4.75 -9.95
C GLU A 130 15.89 5.90 -9.00
N GLU A 131 14.88 6.64 -8.53
CA GLU A 131 15.05 7.72 -7.56
C GLU A 131 15.81 7.26 -6.29
N LEU A 132 15.47 6.08 -5.77
CA LEU A 132 16.19 5.45 -4.65
C LEU A 132 17.62 5.03 -5.00
N GLY A 133 17.86 4.56 -6.24
CA GLY A 133 19.17 4.16 -6.73
C GLY A 133 20.10 5.35 -6.99
N PHE A 134 19.57 6.46 -7.53
CA PHE A 134 20.29 7.71 -7.73
C PHE A 134 20.64 8.38 -6.40
N SER A 135 19.75 8.34 -5.40
CA SER A 135 20.02 8.86 -4.06
C SER A 135 21.08 8.04 -3.30
N ARG A 136 21.25 6.75 -3.65
CA ARG A 136 22.19 5.81 -3.03
C ARG A 136 23.49 5.59 -3.81
N GLY A 137 23.90 6.50 -4.70
CA GLY A 137 25.10 6.37 -5.54
C GLY A 137 26.20 5.52 -4.88
N THR A 138 26.46 4.35 -5.45
CA THR A 138 27.29 3.23 -4.92
C THR A 138 26.63 2.32 -3.86
N LEU A 139 25.91 1.29 -4.31
CA LEU A 139 26.09 -0.13 -3.96
C LEU A 139 24.94 -0.94 -4.57
N ALA A 140 25.28 -2.09 -5.15
CA ALA A 140 24.36 -3.03 -5.77
C ALA A 140 23.09 -3.26 -4.94
N ILE A 141 21.93 -2.88 -5.47
CA ILE A 141 20.64 -3.32 -4.93
C ILE A 141 20.39 -4.74 -5.45
N LYS A 142 21.10 -5.72 -4.90
CA LYS A 142 20.51 -7.06 -4.75
C LYS A 142 19.46 -6.93 -3.62
N SER A 143 18.24 -7.37 -3.93
CA SER A 143 17.09 -7.55 -3.04
C SER A 143 16.68 -6.34 -2.17
N ALA A 144 15.78 -5.51 -2.70
CA ALA A 144 14.92 -4.69 -1.85
C ALA A 144 14.07 -5.63 -0.96
N PRO A 145 13.99 -5.40 0.37
CA PRO A 145 13.25 -6.28 1.27
C PRO A 145 11.76 -6.20 0.94
N GLU A 146 11.17 -7.35 0.65
CA GLU A 146 9.73 -7.52 0.66
C GLU A 146 9.24 -7.39 2.11
N GLU A 147 8.93 -6.17 2.53
CA GLU A 147 8.13 -5.94 3.74
C GLU A 147 6.72 -6.48 3.50
N ASP A 148 6.61 -7.75 3.88
CA ASP A 148 5.37 -8.48 4.00
C ASP A 148 4.53 -7.91 5.14
N ILE A 149 3.21 -8.08 5.04
CA ILE A 149 2.18 -7.46 5.88
C ILE A 149 2.13 -8.11 7.29
N THR A 150 3.17 -8.85 7.66
CA THR A 150 3.35 -9.52 8.95
C THR A 150 3.87 -8.59 10.05
N SER A 151 3.99 -7.28 9.80
CA SER A 151 4.42 -6.28 10.80
C SER A 151 3.52 -6.20 12.06
N LYS A 152 2.33 -6.82 12.08
CA LYS A 152 1.54 -6.97 13.32
C LYS A 152 1.82 -8.28 14.11
N TYR A 153 2.57 -9.21 13.52
CA TYR A 153 3.04 -10.45 14.14
C TYR A 153 4.57 -10.54 14.26
N SER A 154 5.29 -9.54 13.73
CA SER A 154 6.75 -9.41 13.75
C SER A 154 7.37 -9.25 15.15
N GLU A 155 6.56 -9.11 16.20
CA GLU A 155 7.06 -9.03 17.58
C GLU A 155 7.26 -10.41 18.24
N LEU A 156 6.83 -11.51 17.62
CA LEU A 156 6.99 -12.86 18.17
C LEU A 156 7.68 -13.78 17.15
N ALA A 157 9.02 -13.84 17.22
CA ALA A 157 9.78 -14.92 16.57
C ALA A 157 9.33 -16.25 17.19
N THR A 158 8.64 -17.07 16.39
CA THR A 158 8.11 -18.37 16.84
C THR A 158 8.48 -19.46 15.84
N PRO A 159 8.70 -20.72 16.30
CA PRO A 159 8.94 -21.84 15.41
C PRO A 159 7.84 -22.01 14.35
N THR A 160 6.58 -21.76 14.72
CA THR A 160 5.43 -21.85 13.83
C THR A 160 5.51 -20.84 12.67
N LEU A 161 5.98 -19.63 12.92
CA LEU A 161 6.18 -18.62 11.88
C LEU A 161 7.28 -19.05 10.90
N ALA A 162 8.36 -19.65 11.41
CA ALA A 162 9.43 -20.17 10.57
C ALA A 162 8.94 -21.32 9.66
N GLU A 163 8.13 -22.25 10.17
CA GLU A 163 7.51 -23.32 9.37
C GLU A 163 6.57 -22.77 8.29
N ILE A 164 5.80 -21.71 8.58
CA ILE A 164 4.97 -21.05 7.57
C ILE A 164 5.83 -20.50 6.43
N TYR A 165 6.96 -19.87 6.73
CA TYR A 165 7.87 -19.41 5.68
C TYR A 165 8.52 -20.56 4.90
N ALA A 166 8.88 -21.65 5.58
CA ALA A 166 9.46 -22.84 4.94
C ALA A 166 8.48 -23.49 3.95
N THR A 167 7.22 -23.69 4.37
CA THR A 167 6.15 -24.25 3.51
C THR A 167 5.80 -23.36 2.32
N GLN A 168 5.99 -22.05 2.44
CA GLN A 168 5.84 -21.09 1.35
C GLN A 168 7.05 -21.04 0.40
N GLY A 169 8.07 -21.88 0.62
CA GLY A 169 9.30 -21.91 -0.18
C GLY A 169 10.26 -20.75 0.10
N ARG A 170 9.98 -19.94 1.12
CA ARG A 170 10.79 -18.78 1.53
C ARG A 170 11.82 -19.21 2.57
N ILE A 171 12.73 -20.09 2.14
CA ILE A 171 13.69 -20.80 3.00
C ILE A 171 14.57 -19.81 3.79
N GLU A 172 15.10 -18.77 3.16
CA GLU A 172 15.93 -17.75 3.82
C GLU A 172 15.22 -17.03 4.98
N LYS A 173 13.93 -16.69 4.78
CA LYS A 173 13.12 -16.04 5.83
C LYS A 173 12.88 -17.01 7.00
N ALA A 174 12.63 -18.28 6.71
CA ALA A 174 12.46 -19.31 7.73
C ALA A 174 13.74 -19.49 8.58
N ILE A 175 14.90 -19.57 7.96
CA ILE A 175 16.22 -19.65 8.62
C ILE A 175 16.42 -18.47 9.58
N ASN A 176 16.12 -17.25 9.14
CA ASN A 176 16.29 -16.06 9.97
C ASN A 176 15.39 -16.09 11.23
N ILE A 177 14.13 -16.53 11.09
CA ILE A 177 13.24 -16.66 12.25
C ILE A 177 13.72 -17.75 13.20
N TYR A 178 14.22 -18.90 12.71
CA TYR A 178 14.79 -19.93 13.60
C TYR A 178 16.02 -19.44 14.36
N ARG A 179 16.88 -18.62 13.75
CA ARG A 179 18.01 -18.00 14.45
C ARG A 179 17.53 -17.10 15.60
N GLN A 180 16.52 -16.27 15.36
CA GLN A 180 15.93 -15.43 16.41
C GLN A 180 15.28 -16.26 17.53
N VAL A 181 14.63 -17.38 17.20
CA VAL A 181 14.08 -18.30 18.21
C VAL A 181 15.19 -18.90 19.07
N LEU A 182 16.32 -19.29 18.46
CA LEU A 182 17.47 -19.87 19.17
C LEU A 182 18.28 -18.84 19.94
N ASP A 183 18.29 -17.58 19.51
CA ASP A 183 18.86 -16.48 20.29
C ASP A 183 18.11 -16.29 21.62
N GLN A 184 16.78 -16.49 21.60
CA GLN A 184 15.95 -16.41 22.80
C GLN A 184 15.96 -17.71 23.61
N ASN A 185 15.99 -18.86 22.95
CA ASN A 185 15.95 -20.19 23.56
C ASN A 185 17.02 -21.12 22.96
N PRO A 186 18.28 -21.02 23.42
CA PRO A 186 19.38 -21.82 22.87
C PRO A 186 19.25 -23.33 23.10
N GLU A 187 18.38 -23.78 24.00
CA GLU A 187 18.17 -25.20 24.33
C GLU A 187 17.13 -25.89 23.42
N ASP A 188 16.46 -25.16 22.53
CA ASP A 188 15.44 -25.75 21.65
C ASP A 188 16.06 -26.61 20.53
N GLN A 189 16.17 -27.91 20.82
CA GLN A 189 16.70 -28.89 19.88
C GLN A 189 15.87 -29.02 18.61
N THR A 190 14.56 -28.82 18.70
CA THR A 190 13.64 -28.87 17.55
C THR A 190 13.95 -27.76 16.56
N SER A 191 14.13 -26.53 17.06
CA SER A 191 14.50 -25.37 16.24
C SER A 191 15.91 -25.51 15.65
N LYS A 192 16.88 -26.07 16.41
CA LYS A 192 18.23 -26.37 15.88
C LYS A 192 18.19 -27.36 14.73
N GLN A 193 17.44 -28.45 14.87
CA GLN A 193 17.32 -29.47 13.84
C GLN A 193 16.67 -28.91 12.57
N ARG A 194 15.60 -28.12 12.72
CA ARG A 194 14.93 -27.48 11.58
C ARG A 194 15.80 -26.45 10.89
N LEU A 195 16.56 -25.64 11.63
CA LEU A 195 17.53 -24.72 11.06
C LEU A 195 18.56 -25.45 10.18
N ALA A 196 19.16 -26.52 10.70
CA ALA A 196 20.15 -27.31 9.96
C ALA A 196 19.59 -27.95 8.69
N GLN A 197 18.34 -28.44 8.73
CA GLN A 197 17.67 -28.99 7.55
C GLN A 197 17.44 -27.93 6.46
N LEU A 198 16.99 -26.73 6.85
CA LEU A 198 16.73 -25.64 5.92
C LEU A 198 18.03 -25.08 5.31
N GLU A 199 19.10 -24.99 6.09
CA GLU A 199 20.42 -24.59 5.59
C GLU A 199 20.97 -25.61 4.58
N ALA A 200 20.82 -26.91 4.84
CA ALA A 200 21.20 -27.96 3.89
C ALA A 200 20.35 -27.90 2.60
N GLN A 201 19.05 -27.63 2.72
CA GLN A 201 18.15 -27.48 1.58
C GLN A 201 18.52 -26.27 0.71
N LEU A 202 18.93 -25.16 1.35
CA LEU A 202 19.36 -23.96 0.64
C LEU A 202 20.67 -24.21 -0.12
N ALA A 203 21.66 -24.81 0.53
CA ALA A 203 22.94 -25.15 -0.10
C ALA A 203 22.78 -26.11 -1.28
N ALA A 204 21.90 -27.13 -1.16
CA ALA A 204 21.61 -28.05 -2.26
C ALA A 204 20.93 -27.36 -3.45
N ARG A 205 20.12 -26.33 -3.20
CA ARG A 205 19.47 -25.54 -4.25
C ARG A 205 20.48 -24.65 -4.98
N GLU A 206 21.36 -24.00 -4.23
CA GLU A 206 22.43 -23.16 -4.81
C GLU A 206 23.37 -24.00 -5.69
N GLN A 207 23.74 -25.22 -5.26
CA GLN A 207 24.54 -26.14 -6.07
C GLN A 207 23.83 -26.63 -7.34
N ALA A 208 22.52 -26.90 -7.26
CA ALA A 208 21.74 -27.32 -8.43
C ALA A 208 21.57 -26.19 -9.46
N ASP A 209 21.51 -24.94 -8.99
CA ASP A 209 21.44 -23.76 -9.85
C ASP A 209 22.81 -23.46 -10.51
N GLU A 210 23.94 -23.75 -9.84
CA GLU A 210 25.30 -23.60 -10.38
C GLU A 210 25.69 -24.68 -11.42
N GLU A 211 25.13 -25.88 -11.37
CA GLU A 211 25.39 -26.94 -12.35
C GLU A 211 24.57 -26.79 -13.65
N GLN A 212 23.66 -25.82 -13.72
CA GLN A 212 22.79 -25.56 -14.88
C GLN A 212 23.19 -24.34 -15.74
N ASP A 213 24.23 -23.60 -15.36
CA ASP A 213 24.86 -22.50 -16.11
C ASP A 213 26.18 -22.94 -16.78
#